data_AF-A0A838I381-F1
#
_entry.id   AF-A0A838I381-F1
#
_cell.length_a   1.000
_cell.length_b   1.000
_cell.length_c   1.000
_cell.angle_alpha   90.00
_cell.angle_beta   90.00
_cell.angle_gamma   90.00
#
_symmetry.space_group_name_H-M   'P 1'
#
loop_
_entity.id
_entity.type
_entity.pdbx_description
1 polymer ?
#
loop_
_entity_poly.entity_id
_entity_poly.type
_entity_poly.pdbx_seq_one_letter_code
_entity_poly.pdbx_strand_id
1 'polypeptide(L)'
;PRELQTDNQISGRHLTHCGFTLGASYCSFHCTHCYLPKNANAIPIPSLEQVKEQVDANRRFQGPGGGLQITGGDVADAYWKSGRADELVEIIRYAYSVGSIPMLMTHGQTLIEQPQFLERLVVEGGLRQISVHVDMTQAGRHGYPIGRITCEADLHPVRQAFTDLALRIREKTGFILEYALSFTVTRRNIDDVPEVIRWYLADPQRSYIWRMLSFQPEADTGRTIFSQRPITSADVWEKIRHGVGLPLRRDVSIFGHPDCNSWASLLIARPSGKYFPLLPDDRKFDRLLGEVLAKIGGLSLVNDDAGTPAYRLAGVLFQHPILAIRLVLQMLRYVTSRKAPREIFQSLVRGQVHTLGVGMHNFMDAKQVALADTDPVIKARLDSCVFKGAVKRNGQWEAIPMCSMNQQTWVEVYDGRLQDLALLKQPQVYAPVVESEPALPVL
;
A
#
# COMPACT_ATOMS: atom_id res chain seq x y z
N PRO A 1 -8.30 -19.47 7.71
CA PRO A 1 -9.19 -20.55 7.24
C PRO A 1 -8.41 -21.62 6.47
N ARG A 2 -8.79 -22.90 6.59
CA ARG A 2 -8.01 -24.04 6.05
C ARG A 2 -8.04 -24.05 4.51
N GLU A 3 -9.17 -23.67 3.95
CA GLU A 3 -9.44 -23.53 2.53
C GLU A 3 -8.59 -22.46 1.83
N LEU A 4 -7.94 -21.56 2.59
CA LEU A 4 -7.05 -20.52 2.08
C LEU A 4 -5.56 -20.85 2.29
N GLN A 5 -5.24 -22.03 2.83
CA GLN A 5 -3.86 -22.51 2.96
C GLN A 5 -3.42 -23.20 1.66
N THR A 6 -3.38 -22.45 0.56
CA THR A 6 -2.97 -22.94 -0.75
C THR A 6 -1.46 -22.86 -0.95
N ASP A 7 -0.93 -23.59 -1.94
CA ASP A 7 0.52 -23.65 -2.19
C ASP A 7 1.14 -22.28 -2.57
N ASN A 8 0.34 -21.46 -3.25
CA ASN A 8 0.67 -20.10 -3.69
C ASN A 8 0.25 -18.99 -2.69
N GLN A 9 -0.15 -19.36 -1.47
CA GLN A 9 -0.42 -18.40 -0.40
C GLN A 9 0.89 -17.83 0.15
N ILE A 10 1.11 -16.53 -0.05
CA ILE A 10 2.34 -15.87 0.37
C ILE A 10 2.23 -15.38 1.82
N SER A 11 1.08 -14.80 2.17
CA SER A 11 0.85 -14.23 3.50
C SER A 11 0.67 -15.33 4.55
N GLY A 12 1.33 -15.16 5.70
CA GLY A 12 1.33 -16.15 6.79
C GLY A 12 2.30 -17.31 6.57
N ARG A 13 3.01 -17.36 5.42
CA ARG A 13 4.09 -18.32 5.15
C ARG A 13 5.43 -17.64 5.06
N HIS A 14 5.56 -16.68 4.15
CA HIS A 14 6.82 -15.96 3.91
C HIS A 14 6.72 -14.47 4.21
N LEU A 15 5.63 -13.82 3.80
CA LEU A 15 5.37 -12.43 4.15
C LEU A 15 4.34 -12.35 5.27
N THR A 16 4.52 -11.39 6.16
CA THR A 16 3.58 -11.10 7.23
C THR A 16 2.41 -10.28 6.72
N HIS A 17 1.45 -10.02 7.60
CA HIS A 17 0.41 -9.03 7.38
C HIS A 17 1.03 -7.62 7.34
N CYS A 18 0.32 -6.68 6.74
CA CYS A 18 0.65 -5.26 6.74
C CYS A 18 -0.19 -4.53 7.79
N GLY A 19 0.47 -3.76 8.63
CA GLY A 19 -0.12 -2.86 9.60
C GLY A 19 -0.58 -1.56 9.03
N PHE A 20 -1.42 -0.87 9.78
CA PHE A 20 -1.68 0.53 9.55
C PHE A 20 -1.74 1.30 10.87
N THR A 21 -1.33 2.55 10.82
CA THR A 21 -1.58 3.52 11.89
C THR A 21 -2.97 4.14 11.71
N LEU A 22 -3.57 4.58 12.80
CA LEU A 22 -4.83 5.33 12.79
C LEU A 22 -4.54 6.84 12.67
N GLY A 23 -3.48 7.25 11.98
CA GLY A 23 -2.74 8.51 12.16
C GLY A 23 -3.54 9.82 12.04
N ALA A 24 -2.96 10.84 11.41
CA ALA A 24 -3.66 12.10 11.21
C ALA A 24 -4.84 11.87 10.25
N SER A 25 -6.06 12.17 10.68
CA SER A 25 -7.29 12.05 9.86
C SER A 25 -7.51 13.25 8.93
N TYR A 26 -6.79 14.36 9.18
CA TYR A 26 -6.85 15.56 8.34
C TYR A 26 -6.45 15.26 6.90
N CYS A 27 -7.22 15.81 5.97
CA CYS A 27 -6.92 15.82 4.55
C CYS A 27 -7.46 17.10 3.89
N SER A 28 -6.63 17.80 3.13
CA SER A 28 -7.06 18.95 2.32
C SER A 28 -7.81 18.55 1.06
N PHE A 29 -7.76 17.27 0.68
CA PHE A 29 -8.46 16.74 -0.48
C PHE A 29 -9.90 16.36 -0.14
N HIS A 30 -10.79 16.67 -1.07
CA HIS A 30 -12.21 16.34 -1.05
C HIS A 30 -12.50 15.24 -2.07
N CYS A 31 -11.84 14.09 -1.88
CA CYS A 31 -11.98 12.95 -2.78
C CYS A 31 -13.42 12.42 -2.76
N THR A 32 -13.93 12.09 -3.95
CA THR A 32 -15.28 11.52 -4.10
C THR A 32 -15.38 10.08 -3.58
N HIS A 33 -14.26 9.37 -3.45
CA HIS A 33 -14.19 7.98 -2.98
C HIS A 33 -13.22 7.88 -1.80
N CYS A 34 -13.67 8.33 -0.62
CA CYS A 34 -12.85 8.40 0.58
C CYS A 34 -13.44 7.53 1.69
N TYR A 35 -12.62 6.65 2.26
CA TYR A 35 -13.02 5.77 3.37
C TYR A 35 -13.16 6.50 4.70
N LEU A 36 -12.64 7.73 4.82
CA LEU A 36 -12.78 8.53 6.03
C LEU A 36 -14.20 9.09 6.19
N PRO A 37 -14.74 9.14 7.42
CA PRO A 37 -16.04 9.72 7.68
C PRO A 37 -16.05 11.25 7.50
N LYS A 38 -17.25 11.84 7.48
CA LYS A 38 -17.47 13.27 7.19
C LYS A 38 -16.75 14.23 8.13
N ASN A 39 -16.67 13.88 9.41
CA ASN A 39 -16.04 14.69 10.45
C ASN A 39 -14.53 14.47 10.59
N ALA A 40 -13.89 13.66 9.73
CA ALA A 40 -12.48 13.26 9.89
C ALA A 40 -11.51 14.45 10.06
N ASN A 41 -11.74 15.57 9.37
CA ASN A 41 -10.89 16.76 9.45
C ASN A 41 -10.99 17.52 10.79
N ALA A 42 -12.02 17.28 11.58
CA ALA A 42 -12.19 17.87 12.91
C ALA A 42 -11.49 17.06 14.01
N ILE A 43 -11.01 15.85 13.68
CA ILE A 43 -10.41 14.96 14.67
C ILE A 43 -8.96 15.35 14.88
N PRO A 44 -8.51 15.55 16.14
CA PRO A 44 -7.14 15.90 16.44
C PRO A 44 -6.14 14.86 15.95
N ILE A 45 -4.99 15.33 15.47
CA ILE A 45 -3.85 14.49 15.11
C ILE A 45 -3.31 13.85 16.40
N PRO A 46 -3.19 12.50 16.46
CA PRO A 46 -2.71 11.77 17.66
C PRO A 46 -1.33 12.26 18.09
N SER A 47 -1.01 12.14 19.38
CA SER A 47 0.31 12.51 19.89
C SER A 47 1.38 11.56 19.34
N LEU A 48 2.63 12.00 19.33
CA LEU A 48 3.76 11.16 18.95
C LEU A 48 3.81 9.86 19.78
N GLU A 49 3.59 9.95 21.09
CA GLU A 49 3.58 8.80 22.01
C GLU A 49 2.46 7.83 21.69
N GLN A 50 1.25 8.33 21.39
CA GLN A 50 0.12 7.49 20.99
C GLN A 50 0.43 6.74 19.69
N VAL A 51 1.08 7.41 18.72
CA VAL A 51 1.51 6.76 17.47
C VAL A 51 2.60 5.72 17.76
N LYS A 52 3.59 6.02 18.60
CA LYS A 52 4.64 5.05 18.97
C LYS A 52 4.07 3.81 19.66
N GLU A 53 3.12 3.98 20.59
CA GLU A 53 2.45 2.85 21.25
C GLU A 53 1.69 1.96 20.23
N GLN A 54 1.06 2.60 19.25
CA GLN A 54 0.38 1.89 18.16
C GLN A 54 1.37 1.18 17.22
N VAL A 55 2.52 1.79 16.94
CA VAL A 55 3.60 1.17 16.15
C VAL A 55 4.10 -0.09 16.84
N ASP A 56 4.33 -0.04 18.15
CA ASP A 56 4.70 -1.21 18.96
C ASP A 56 3.61 -2.29 18.91
N ALA A 57 2.34 -1.90 19.02
CA ALA A 57 1.22 -2.84 18.95
C ALA A 57 1.14 -3.54 17.58
N ASN A 58 1.26 -2.80 16.48
CA ASN A 58 1.33 -3.37 15.14
C ASN A 58 2.52 -4.33 15.01
N ARG A 59 3.69 -3.93 15.51
CA ARG A 59 4.91 -4.73 15.49
C ARG A 59 4.77 -6.05 16.26
N ARG A 60 4.01 -6.05 17.36
CA ARG A 60 3.65 -7.28 18.12
C ARG A 60 2.77 -8.21 17.31
N PHE A 61 1.78 -7.70 16.58
CA PHE A 61 0.86 -8.52 15.78
C PHE A 61 1.47 -9.04 14.48
N GLN A 62 2.36 -8.27 13.84
CA GLN A 62 2.93 -8.64 12.54
C GLN A 62 4.22 -9.44 12.66
N GLY A 63 4.97 -9.26 13.74
CA GLY A 63 6.32 -9.79 13.86
C GLY A 63 7.38 -8.91 13.17
N PRO A 64 8.66 -9.32 13.23
CA PRO A 64 9.77 -8.56 12.66
C PRO A 64 9.69 -8.44 11.14
N GLY A 65 10.06 -7.28 10.60
CA GLY A 65 10.02 -7.02 9.16
C GLY A 65 8.60 -6.87 8.60
N GLY A 66 7.60 -6.69 9.47
CA GLY A 66 6.24 -6.42 9.04
C GLY A 66 6.10 -5.07 8.35
N GLY A 67 5.37 -5.04 7.23
CA GLY A 67 5.01 -3.78 6.58
C GLY A 67 4.10 -2.96 7.48
N LEU A 68 4.31 -1.64 7.53
CA LEU A 68 3.50 -0.71 8.31
C LEU A 68 3.13 0.49 7.45
N GLN A 69 1.85 0.65 7.14
CA GLN A 69 1.34 1.85 6.49
C GLN A 69 1.16 2.96 7.53
N ILE A 70 1.94 4.03 7.39
CA ILE A 70 1.70 5.28 8.11
C ILE A 70 0.61 6.00 7.32
N THR A 71 -0.63 5.94 7.81
CA THR A 71 -1.84 6.32 7.06
C THR A 71 -2.88 7.05 7.94
N GLY A 72 -3.97 7.47 7.30
CA GLY A 72 -5.02 8.33 7.84
C GLY A 72 -5.70 9.11 6.71
N GLY A 73 -5.77 10.43 6.83
CA GLY A 73 -6.04 11.35 5.72
C GLY A 73 -4.81 11.51 4.83
N ASP A 74 -4.38 12.75 4.59
CA ASP A 74 -3.08 12.99 3.94
C ASP A 74 -2.03 13.24 5.03
N VAL A 75 -1.27 12.20 5.37
CA VAL A 75 -0.31 12.22 6.48
C VAL A 75 0.75 13.31 6.30
N ALA A 76 1.34 13.41 5.10
CA ALA A 76 2.37 14.41 4.84
C ALA A 76 1.81 15.82 4.97
N ASP A 77 0.61 16.06 4.42
CA ASP A 77 -0.05 17.36 4.49
C ASP A 77 -0.45 17.73 5.94
N ALA A 78 -0.99 16.77 6.69
CA ALA A 78 -1.44 16.99 8.07
C ALA A 78 -0.29 17.36 9.01
N TYR A 79 0.81 16.60 8.99
CA TYR A 79 1.96 16.88 9.86
C TYR A 79 2.69 18.16 9.44
N TRP A 80 2.76 18.45 8.15
CA TRP A 80 3.33 19.70 7.67
C TRP A 80 2.52 20.93 8.13
N LYS A 81 1.21 20.94 7.84
CA LYS A 81 0.34 22.10 8.13
C LYS A 81 0.09 22.34 9.62
N SER A 82 0.18 21.31 10.44
CA SER A 82 0.10 21.45 11.91
C SER A 82 1.40 21.95 12.54
N GLY A 83 2.48 22.12 11.77
CA GLY A 83 3.79 22.47 12.31
C GLY A 83 4.48 21.32 13.05
N ARG A 84 4.01 20.09 12.86
CA ARG A 84 4.50 18.87 13.53
C ARG A 84 5.33 17.98 12.59
N ALA A 85 5.99 18.58 11.60
CA ALA A 85 6.79 17.87 10.60
C ALA A 85 7.89 16.98 11.23
N ASP A 86 8.50 17.42 12.32
CA ASP A 86 9.54 16.68 13.05
C ASP A 86 8.98 15.40 13.69
N GLU A 87 7.71 15.38 14.07
CA GLU A 87 7.08 14.17 14.58
C GLU A 87 6.90 13.12 13.49
N LEU A 88 6.60 13.50 12.24
CA LEU A 88 6.52 12.54 11.14
C LEU A 88 7.88 11.91 10.83
N VAL A 89 8.95 12.71 10.86
CA VAL A 89 10.34 12.22 10.76
C VAL A 89 10.59 11.19 11.87
N GLU A 90 10.22 11.52 13.10
CA GLU A 90 10.41 10.65 14.26
C GLU A 90 9.58 9.36 14.21
N ILE A 91 8.33 9.41 13.72
CA ILE A 91 7.47 8.23 13.56
C ILE A 91 8.10 7.25 12.58
N ILE A 92 8.63 7.72 11.45
CA ILE A 92 9.29 6.87 10.44
C ILE A 92 10.55 6.25 11.05
N ARG A 93 11.39 7.07 11.68
CA ARG A 93 12.62 6.63 12.33
C ARG A 93 12.35 5.55 13.40
N TYR A 94 11.32 5.77 14.20
CA TYR A 94 10.91 4.84 15.26
C TYR A 94 10.33 3.53 14.70
N ALA A 95 9.54 3.58 13.63
CA ALA A 95 9.03 2.37 12.99
C ALA A 95 10.18 1.44 12.54
N TYR A 96 11.24 2.00 11.96
CA TYR A 96 12.45 1.22 11.64
C TYR A 96 13.18 0.71 12.87
N SER A 97 13.31 1.53 13.93
CA SER A 97 14.07 1.11 15.14
C SER A 97 13.43 -0.07 15.86
N VAL A 98 12.10 -0.24 15.78
CA VAL A 98 11.39 -1.42 16.31
C VAL A 98 11.30 -2.58 15.31
N GLY A 99 11.86 -2.41 14.10
CA GLY A 99 11.95 -3.44 13.07
C GLY A 99 10.70 -3.61 12.21
N SER A 100 9.86 -2.57 12.11
CA SER A 100 8.79 -2.48 11.11
C SER A 100 9.32 -1.84 9.81
N ILE A 101 8.62 -2.04 8.70
CA ILE A 101 8.96 -1.45 7.39
C ILE A 101 7.91 -0.39 7.06
N PRO A 102 8.15 0.89 7.37
CA PRO A 102 7.18 1.94 7.15
C PRO A 102 7.01 2.28 5.67
N MET A 103 5.76 2.43 5.25
CA MET A 103 5.35 3.03 3.99
C MET A 103 4.46 4.23 4.29
N LEU A 104 4.86 5.41 3.81
CA LEU A 104 4.06 6.64 3.98
C LEU A 104 2.92 6.68 2.95
N MET A 105 1.67 6.81 3.41
CA MET A 105 0.50 6.96 2.54
C MET A 105 0.12 8.44 2.42
N THR A 106 -0.01 8.97 1.20
CA THR A 106 -0.26 10.42 0.98
C THR A 106 -0.90 10.70 -0.39
N HIS A 107 -1.55 11.85 -0.56
CA HIS A 107 -1.84 12.40 -1.90
C HIS A 107 -0.63 13.19 -2.44
N GLY A 108 0.30 13.59 -1.59
CA GLY A 108 1.65 14.04 -1.93
C GLY A 108 1.73 15.46 -2.48
N GLN A 109 0.66 16.27 -2.42
CA GLN A 109 0.70 17.67 -2.87
C GLN A 109 1.78 18.46 -2.12
N THR A 110 1.80 18.33 -0.79
CA THR A 110 2.80 18.95 0.07
C THR A 110 4.23 18.51 -0.26
N LEU A 111 4.43 17.25 -0.64
CA LEU A 111 5.76 16.75 -0.99
C LEU A 111 6.27 17.32 -2.33
N ILE A 112 5.37 17.60 -3.27
CA ILE A 112 5.71 18.28 -4.53
C ILE A 112 6.09 19.74 -4.26
N GLU A 113 5.31 20.43 -3.42
CA GLU A 113 5.49 21.86 -3.13
C GLU A 113 6.65 22.13 -2.17
N GLN A 114 6.94 21.19 -1.29
CA GLN A 114 7.96 21.26 -0.25
C GLN A 114 8.91 20.07 -0.37
N PRO A 115 9.71 19.98 -1.46
CA PRO A 115 10.57 18.82 -1.71
C PRO A 115 11.64 18.63 -0.62
N GLN A 116 12.01 19.69 0.10
CA GLN A 116 12.92 19.63 1.25
C GLN A 116 12.32 18.83 2.40
N PHE A 117 10.98 18.84 2.56
CA PHE A 117 10.34 18.02 3.57
C PHE A 117 10.49 16.53 3.25
N LEU A 118 10.27 16.13 1.99
CA LEU A 118 10.51 14.75 1.56
C LEU A 118 11.98 14.34 1.77
N GLU A 119 12.92 15.23 1.44
CA GLU A 119 14.35 14.99 1.68
C GLU A 119 14.64 14.70 3.15
N ARG A 120 14.07 15.49 4.08
CA ARG A 120 14.19 15.23 5.52
C ARG A 120 13.61 13.88 5.92
N LEU A 121 12.41 13.54 5.43
CA LEU A 121 11.79 12.23 5.71
C LEU A 121 12.69 11.06 5.26
N VAL A 122 13.38 11.21 4.12
CA VAL A 122 14.30 10.21 3.57
C VAL A 122 15.61 10.15 4.35
N VAL A 123 16.25 11.30 4.61
CA VAL A 123 17.59 11.38 5.20
C VAL A 123 17.56 11.20 6.71
N GLU A 124 16.70 11.94 7.41
CA GLU A 124 16.61 11.92 8.88
C GLU A 124 15.71 10.78 9.36
N GLY A 125 14.58 10.57 8.68
CA GLY A 125 13.59 9.55 9.05
C GLY A 125 13.93 8.15 8.54
N GLY A 126 14.77 8.04 7.51
CA GLY A 126 15.08 6.77 6.86
C GLY A 126 13.99 6.27 5.89
N LEU A 127 13.05 7.13 5.46
CA LEU A 127 11.95 6.72 4.58
C LEU A 127 12.48 6.12 3.26
N ARG A 128 11.96 4.95 2.88
CA ARG A 128 12.31 4.26 1.62
C ARG A 128 11.10 3.91 0.76
N GLN A 129 9.89 3.96 1.32
CA GLN A 129 8.66 3.59 0.61
C GLN A 129 7.56 4.61 0.81
N ILE A 130 6.93 5.02 -0.29
CA ILE A 130 5.77 5.92 -0.28
C ILE A 130 4.69 5.36 -1.18
N SER A 131 3.44 5.33 -0.73
CA SER A 131 2.30 5.15 -1.62
C SER A 131 1.66 6.49 -1.90
N VAL A 132 1.63 6.85 -3.17
CA VAL A 132 0.98 8.08 -3.65
C VAL A 132 -0.34 7.70 -4.29
N HIS A 133 -1.41 8.27 -3.78
CA HIS A 133 -2.73 8.11 -4.38
C HIS A 133 -2.89 9.13 -5.52
N VAL A 134 -3.12 8.68 -6.76
CA VAL A 134 -3.35 9.56 -7.92
C VAL A 134 -4.40 8.96 -8.85
N ASP A 135 -5.59 9.55 -8.85
CA ASP A 135 -6.66 9.28 -9.81
C ASP A 135 -7.64 10.47 -9.90
N MET A 136 -8.57 10.39 -10.85
CA MET A 136 -9.51 11.47 -11.12
C MET A 136 -10.61 11.64 -10.05
N THR A 137 -10.68 10.78 -9.04
CA THR A 137 -11.66 10.91 -7.94
C THR A 137 -11.28 12.02 -6.95
N GLN A 138 -10.03 12.50 -7.04
CA GLN A 138 -9.44 13.51 -6.15
C GLN A 138 -9.87 14.93 -6.52
N ALA A 139 -10.46 15.65 -5.56
CA ALA A 139 -10.59 17.10 -5.63
C ALA A 139 -9.65 17.75 -4.60
N GLY A 140 -8.91 18.79 -4.99
CA GLY A 140 -7.95 19.47 -4.11
C GLY A 140 -6.51 19.48 -4.63
N ARG A 141 -6.22 18.77 -5.72
CA ARG A 141 -4.90 18.83 -6.36
C ARG A 141 -4.66 20.18 -7.02
N HIS A 142 -3.63 20.90 -6.59
CA HIS A 142 -3.34 22.23 -7.12
C HIS A 142 -2.94 22.14 -8.60
N GLY A 143 -3.56 22.98 -9.43
CA GLY A 143 -3.37 22.97 -10.88
C GLY A 143 -4.23 21.96 -11.65
N TYR A 144 -4.94 21.06 -10.96
CA TYR A 144 -5.77 20.00 -11.56
C TYR A 144 -7.19 20.05 -10.99
N PRO A 145 -7.98 21.09 -11.30
CA PRO A 145 -9.34 21.19 -10.81
C PRO A 145 -10.18 20.05 -11.38
N ILE A 146 -10.94 19.36 -10.52
CA ILE A 146 -11.67 18.12 -10.87
C ILE A 146 -12.59 18.28 -12.08
N GLY A 147 -13.19 19.47 -12.29
CA GLY A 147 -14.05 19.75 -13.44
C GLY A 147 -13.33 19.85 -14.79
N ARG A 148 -12.00 19.90 -14.81
CA ARG A 148 -11.18 19.88 -16.04
C ARG A 148 -10.54 18.51 -16.30
N ILE A 149 -10.60 17.59 -15.35
CA ILE A 149 -10.06 16.24 -15.50
C ILE A 149 -11.14 15.37 -16.14
N THR A 150 -10.87 14.93 -17.35
CA THR A 150 -11.80 14.17 -18.18
C THR A 150 -11.43 12.69 -18.25
N CYS A 151 -10.14 12.38 -18.14
CA CYS A 151 -9.60 11.03 -18.11
C CYS A 151 -8.37 10.94 -17.20
N GLU A 152 -7.90 9.73 -16.91
CA GLU A 152 -6.70 9.55 -16.09
C GLU A 152 -5.42 10.08 -16.75
N ALA A 153 -5.39 10.15 -18.08
CA ALA A 153 -4.22 10.64 -18.79
C ALA A 153 -3.92 12.12 -18.53
N ASP A 154 -4.95 12.91 -18.17
CA ASP A 154 -4.81 14.30 -17.73
C ASP A 154 -3.94 14.43 -16.46
N LEU A 155 -3.80 13.34 -15.70
CA LEU A 155 -2.98 13.28 -14.48
C LEU A 155 -1.57 12.70 -14.70
N HIS A 156 -1.18 12.36 -15.94
CA HIS A 156 0.22 11.96 -16.20
C HIS A 156 1.26 12.99 -15.80
N PRO A 157 1.05 14.31 -16.00
CA PRO A 157 2.05 15.28 -15.56
C PRO A 157 2.24 15.27 -14.04
N VAL A 158 1.20 14.92 -13.25
CA VAL A 158 1.32 14.69 -11.80
C VAL A 158 2.20 13.46 -11.52
N ARG A 159 1.93 12.33 -12.19
CA ARG A 159 2.72 11.10 -12.05
C ARG A 159 4.18 11.30 -12.46
N GLN A 160 4.42 12.12 -13.48
CA GLN A 160 5.76 12.53 -13.91
C GLN A 160 6.43 13.40 -12.84
N ALA A 161 5.73 14.41 -12.29
CA ALA A 161 6.29 15.27 -11.24
C ALA A 161 6.77 14.48 -10.01
N PHE A 162 6.03 13.44 -9.61
CA PHE A 162 6.45 12.51 -8.55
C PHE A 162 7.67 11.66 -8.95
N THR A 163 7.71 11.18 -10.20
CA THR A 163 8.88 10.45 -10.73
C THR A 163 10.13 11.33 -10.69
N ASP A 164 10.03 12.57 -11.17
CA ASP A 164 11.13 13.53 -11.18
C ASP A 164 11.57 13.90 -9.76
N LEU A 165 10.61 14.03 -8.83
CA LEU A 165 10.91 14.27 -7.42
C LEU A 165 11.74 13.14 -6.81
N ALA A 166 11.35 11.88 -7.01
CA ALA A 166 12.10 10.73 -6.50
C ALA A 166 13.51 10.65 -7.11
N LEU A 167 13.65 10.92 -8.41
CA LEU A 167 14.95 10.98 -9.08
C LEU A 167 15.85 12.08 -8.50
N ARG A 168 15.32 13.29 -8.31
CA ARG A 168 16.07 14.40 -7.68
C ARG A 168 16.52 14.08 -6.27
N ILE A 169 15.65 13.49 -5.45
CA ILE A 169 16.01 13.07 -4.09
C ILE A 169 17.13 12.05 -4.13
N ARG A 170 17.05 11.06 -5.03
CA ARG A 170 18.10 10.06 -5.17
C ARG A 170 19.42 10.64 -5.66
N GLU A 171 19.39 11.54 -6.64
CA GLU A 171 20.58 12.23 -7.14
C GLU A 171 21.27 13.03 -6.02
N LYS A 172 20.48 13.75 -5.22
CA LYS A 172 20.97 14.59 -4.14
C LYS A 172 21.49 13.80 -2.92
N THR A 173 20.79 12.74 -2.54
CA THR A 173 21.01 12.05 -1.25
C THR A 173 21.70 10.69 -1.39
N GLY A 174 21.73 10.12 -2.60
CA GLY A 174 22.18 8.75 -2.85
C GLY A 174 21.21 7.65 -2.39
N PHE A 175 20.16 7.99 -1.63
CA PHE A 175 19.19 7.01 -1.14
C PHE A 175 18.17 6.62 -2.20
N ILE A 176 17.77 5.34 -2.15
CA ILE A 176 16.70 4.82 -3.00
C ILE A 176 15.37 5.09 -2.31
N LEU A 177 14.43 5.66 -3.07
CA LEU A 177 13.05 5.88 -2.66
C LEU A 177 12.13 5.20 -3.68
N GLU A 178 11.36 4.22 -3.21
CA GLU A 178 10.44 3.44 -4.02
C GLU A 178 9.00 3.95 -3.83
N TYR A 179 8.29 4.11 -4.94
CA TYR A 179 6.90 4.53 -4.96
C TYR A 179 5.95 3.37 -5.25
N ALA A 180 4.78 3.44 -4.63
CA ALA A 180 3.60 2.68 -4.98
C ALA A 180 2.51 3.64 -5.46
N LEU A 181 1.77 3.24 -6.49
CA LEU A 181 0.53 3.90 -6.87
C LEU A 181 -0.63 3.27 -6.09
N SER A 182 -1.41 4.10 -5.41
CA SER A 182 -2.79 3.79 -5.04
C SER A 182 -3.73 4.47 -6.03
N PHE A 183 -4.75 3.75 -6.48
CA PHE A 183 -5.64 4.19 -7.53
C PHE A 183 -7.03 3.64 -7.27
N THR A 184 -8.00 4.52 -7.06
CA THR A 184 -9.40 4.15 -6.96
C THR A 184 -10.00 3.97 -8.34
N VAL A 185 -10.42 2.75 -8.64
CA VAL A 185 -11.12 2.40 -9.88
C VAL A 185 -12.62 2.51 -9.63
N THR A 186 -13.28 3.24 -10.51
CA THR A 186 -14.72 3.48 -10.52
C THR A 186 -15.26 3.18 -11.90
N ARG A 187 -16.57 3.19 -12.05
CA ARG A 187 -17.19 3.09 -13.39
C ARG A 187 -16.69 4.17 -14.36
N ARG A 188 -16.25 5.34 -13.87
CA ARG A 188 -15.85 6.48 -14.70
C ARG A 188 -14.46 6.35 -15.31
N ASN A 189 -13.53 5.62 -14.66
CA ASN A 189 -12.12 5.56 -15.07
C ASN A 189 -11.61 4.14 -15.31
N ILE A 190 -12.45 3.11 -15.20
CA ILE A 190 -12.04 1.72 -15.44
C ILE A 190 -11.45 1.51 -16.84
N ASP A 191 -11.94 2.24 -17.85
CA ASP A 191 -11.44 2.15 -19.21
C ASP A 191 -10.05 2.79 -19.40
N ASP A 192 -9.61 3.63 -18.46
CA ASP A 192 -8.30 4.26 -18.47
C ASP A 192 -7.22 3.44 -17.74
N VAL A 193 -7.59 2.45 -16.92
CA VAL A 193 -6.62 1.57 -16.22
C VAL A 193 -5.56 0.98 -17.17
N PRO A 194 -5.90 0.47 -18.37
CA PRO A 194 -4.90 -0.04 -19.29
C PRO A 194 -3.91 1.03 -19.76
N GLU A 195 -4.39 2.26 -19.94
CA GLU A 195 -3.61 3.40 -20.38
C GLU A 195 -2.60 3.80 -19.30
N VAL A 196 -3.05 3.95 -18.05
CA VAL A 196 -2.18 4.25 -16.89
C VAL A 196 -1.07 3.22 -16.72
N ILE A 197 -1.37 1.93 -16.84
CA ILE A 197 -0.36 0.86 -16.77
C ILE A 197 0.67 1.01 -17.88
N ARG A 198 0.22 1.24 -19.12
CA ARG A 198 1.12 1.44 -20.26
C ARG A 198 2.01 2.66 -20.06
N TRP A 199 1.50 3.73 -19.45
CA TRP A 199 2.31 4.91 -19.13
C TRP A 199 3.49 4.59 -18.20
N TYR A 200 3.28 3.78 -17.16
CA TYR A 200 4.36 3.33 -16.26
C TYR A 200 5.34 2.36 -16.93
N LEU A 201 4.85 1.51 -17.83
CA LEU A 201 5.66 0.53 -18.56
C LEU A 201 6.40 1.13 -19.76
N ALA A 202 5.97 2.28 -20.26
CA ALA A 202 6.57 2.96 -21.42
C ALA A 202 8.01 3.44 -21.15
N ASP A 203 8.38 3.64 -19.88
CA ASP A 203 9.72 4.07 -19.49
C ASP A 203 10.26 3.20 -18.33
N PRO A 204 11.38 2.49 -18.52
CA PRO A 204 11.98 1.70 -17.45
C PRO A 204 12.38 2.53 -16.22
N GLN A 205 12.64 3.83 -16.34
CA GLN A 205 12.91 4.69 -15.18
C GLN A 205 11.66 4.85 -14.30
N ARG A 206 10.47 5.01 -14.91
CA ARG A 206 9.20 5.08 -14.17
C ARG A 206 8.98 3.81 -13.39
N SER A 207 9.04 2.64 -14.03
CA SER A 207 8.85 1.35 -13.34
C SER A 207 9.99 0.97 -12.36
N TYR A 208 11.14 1.65 -12.44
CA TYR A 208 12.22 1.50 -11.47
C TYR A 208 12.00 2.33 -10.20
N ILE A 209 11.27 3.45 -10.30
CA ILE A 209 10.80 4.24 -9.14
C ILE A 209 9.49 3.65 -8.59
N TRP A 210 8.51 3.46 -9.46
CA TRP A 210 7.20 2.93 -9.12
C TRP A 210 7.25 1.41 -9.16
N ARG A 211 7.42 0.78 -7.99
CA ARG A 211 7.61 -0.66 -7.84
C ARG A 211 6.30 -1.42 -7.65
N MET A 212 5.22 -0.69 -7.39
CA MET A 212 3.88 -1.23 -7.13
C MET A 212 2.82 -0.35 -7.80
N LEU A 213 1.93 -0.97 -8.56
CA LEU A 213 0.70 -0.38 -9.08
C LEU A 213 -0.48 -1.13 -8.46
N SER A 214 -1.19 -0.48 -7.53
CA SER A 214 -2.31 -1.07 -6.82
C SER A 214 -3.60 -0.37 -7.23
N PHE A 215 -4.54 -1.14 -7.77
CA PHE A 215 -5.85 -0.67 -8.22
C PHE A 215 -6.95 -1.14 -7.26
N GLN A 216 -7.73 -0.22 -6.71
CA GLN A 216 -8.78 -0.52 -5.73
C GLN A 216 -10.16 -0.27 -6.36
N PRO A 217 -10.97 -1.30 -6.61
CA PRO A 217 -12.38 -1.09 -6.92
C PRO A 217 -13.06 -0.24 -5.83
N GLU A 218 -14.01 0.61 -6.24
CA GLU A 218 -14.84 1.38 -5.32
C GLU A 218 -15.53 0.50 -4.27
N ALA A 219 -15.64 1.02 -3.04
CA ALA A 219 -16.35 0.37 -1.94
C ALA A 219 -17.23 1.40 -1.22
N ASP A 220 -18.49 1.05 -0.95
CA ASP A 220 -19.48 1.92 -0.29
C ASP A 220 -19.18 2.03 1.21
N THR A 221 -18.26 2.95 1.54
CA THR A 221 -17.79 3.25 2.90
C THR A 221 -17.47 4.73 3.05
N GLY A 222 -17.48 5.25 4.28
CA GLY A 222 -17.07 6.62 4.59
C GLY A 222 -17.88 7.69 3.85
N ARG A 223 -17.19 8.49 3.03
CA ARG A 223 -17.74 9.58 2.21
C ARG A 223 -17.92 9.21 0.73
N THR A 224 -17.79 7.94 0.38
CA THR A 224 -17.79 7.50 -1.00
C THR A 224 -19.10 7.84 -1.72
N ILE A 225 -18.97 8.51 -2.87
CA ILE A 225 -20.06 8.70 -3.84
C ILE A 225 -20.09 7.47 -4.73
N PHE A 226 -20.72 6.41 -4.21
CA PHE A 226 -20.71 5.09 -4.83
C PHE A 226 -21.47 5.07 -6.17
N SER A 227 -20.91 4.41 -7.17
CA SER A 227 -21.52 4.31 -8.49
C SER A 227 -22.81 3.49 -8.44
N GLN A 228 -23.82 3.89 -9.23
CA GLN A 228 -25.07 3.12 -9.37
C GLN A 228 -24.85 1.72 -9.96
N ARG A 229 -23.80 1.56 -10.77
CA ARG A 229 -23.36 0.28 -11.34
C ARG A 229 -21.89 0.05 -10.99
N PRO A 230 -21.61 -0.43 -9.77
CA PRO A 230 -20.24 -0.61 -9.32
C PRO A 230 -19.50 -1.61 -10.20
N ILE A 231 -18.18 -1.47 -10.23
CA ILE A 231 -17.29 -2.40 -10.93
C ILE A 231 -16.94 -3.58 -10.03
N THR A 232 -16.66 -4.73 -10.63
CA THR A 232 -16.19 -5.90 -9.90
C THR A 232 -14.66 -6.00 -9.91
N SER A 233 -14.10 -6.75 -8.97
CA SER A 233 -12.67 -7.11 -9.00
C SER A 233 -12.27 -7.84 -10.28
N ALA A 234 -13.17 -8.63 -10.88
CA ALA A 234 -12.92 -9.29 -12.16
C ALA A 234 -12.77 -8.27 -13.31
N ASP A 235 -13.62 -7.24 -13.34
CA ASP A 235 -13.54 -6.18 -14.36
C ASP A 235 -12.20 -5.43 -14.28
N VAL A 236 -11.75 -5.09 -13.05
CA VAL A 236 -10.47 -4.41 -12.84
C VAL A 236 -9.30 -5.30 -13.25
N TRP A 237 -9.32 -6.58 -12.87
CA TRP A 237 -8.27 -7.51 -13.29
C TRP A 237 -8.18 -7.63 -14.80
N GLU A 238 -9.32 -7.63 -15.51
CA GLU A 238 -9.33 -7.65 -16.97
C GLU A 238 -8.59 -6.46 -17.58
N LYS A 239 -8.85 -5.27 -17.05
CA LYS A 239 -8.19 -4.05 -17.51
C LYS A 239 -6.70 -4.05 -17.16
N ILE A 240 -6.31 -4.62 -16.03
CA ILE A 240 -4.90 -4.85 -15.69
C ILE A 240 -4.23 -5.74 -16.75
N ARG A 241 -4.84 -6.89 -17.10
CA ARG A 241 -4.31 -7.79 -18.14
C ARG A 241 -4.16 -7.07 -19.47
N HIS A 242 -5.18 -6.29 -19.86
CA HIS A 242 -5.16 -5.51 -21.09
C HIS A 242 -4.07 -4.42 -21.09
N GLY A 243 -3.86 -3.75 -19.95
CA GLY A 243 -2.81 -2.73 -19.79
C GLY A 243 -1.40 -3.29 -19.88
N VAL A 244 -1.16 -4.43 -19.23
CA VAL A 244 0.14 -5.12 -19.28
C VAL A 244 0.38 -5.76 -20.65
N GLY A 245 -0.67 -6.19 -21.36
CA GLY A 245 -0.54 -6.81 -22.68
C GLY A 245 0.11 -8.19 -22.66
N LEU A 246 0.16 -8.84 -21.49
CA LEU A 246 0.70 -10.19 -21.30
C LEU A 246 -0.32 -11.06 -20.57
N PRO A 247 -0.29 -12.39 -20.78
CA PRO A 247 -1.13 -13.30 -20.01
C PRO A 247 -0.72 -13.25 -18.53
N LEU A 248 -1.61 -12.75 -17.68
CA LEU A 248 -1.45 -12.74 -16.23
C LEU A 248 -2.56 -13.55 -15.57
N ARG A 249 -2.16 -14.48 -14.72
CA ARG A 249 -3.07 -15.28 -13.91
C ARG A 249 -3.38 -14.54 -12.60
N ARG A 250 -4.67 -14.42 -12.27
CA ARG A 250 -5.19 -13.68 -11.10
C ARG A 250 -4.72 -14.26 -9.77
N ASP A 251 -4.66 -15.58 -9.67
CA ASP A 251 -4.28 -16.31 -8.48
C ASP A 251 -2.81 -16.75 -8.50
N VAL A 252 -1.90 -16.08 -9.21
CA VAL A 252 -0.48 -16.51 -9.24
C VAL A 252 0.20 -16.34 -7.87
N SER A 253 -0.11 -15.27 -7.16
CA SER A 253 0.33 -15.00 -5.78
C SER A 253 -0.86 -14.56 -4.96
N ILE A 254 -1.19 -15.31 -3.92
CA ILE A 254 -2.35 -15.01 -3.07
C ILE A 254 -1.88 -14.36 -1.77
N PHE A 255 -2.52 -13.24 -1.44
CA PHE A 255 -2.32 -12.49 -0.21
C PHE A 255 -3.65 -12.42 0.53
N GLY A 256 -3.83 -13.25 1.55
CA GLY A 256 -5.10 -13.32 2.28
C GLY A 256 -6.18 -14.01 1.45
N HIS A 257 -7.36 -13.40 1.36
CA HIS A 257 -8.48 -13.96 0.60
C HIS A 257 -8.38 -13.61 -0.91
N PRO A 258 -8.58 -14.57 -1.84
CA PRO A 258 -8.57 -14.36 -3.30
C PRO A 258 -9.53 -13.28 -3.81
N ASP A 259 -10.68 -13.12 -3.15
CA ASP A 259 -11.63 -12.04 -3.48
C ASP A 259 -11.18 -10.65 -3.01
N CYS A 260 -10.18 -10.57 -2.12
CA CYS A 260 -9.64 -9.31 -1.63
C CYS A 260 -8.39 -8.88 -2.41
N ASN A 261 -7.52 -9.81 -2.78
CA ASN A 261 -6.24 -9.46 -3.41
C ASN A 261 -5.98 -10.28 -4.67
N SER A 262 -5.41 -9.64 -5.67
CA SER A 262 -4.80 -10.33 -6.80
C SER A 262 -3.54 -9.59 -7.20
N TRP A 263 -2.46 -10.34 -7.40
CA TRP A 263 -1.13 -9.76 -7.56
C TRP A 263 -0.33 -10.51 -8.59
N ALA A 264 0.25 -9.79 -9.54
CA ALA A 264 1.24 -10.29 -10.47
C ALA A 264 2.53 -9.47 -10.34
N SER A 265 3.66 -10.10 -10.61
CA SER A 265 4.95 -9.43 -10.66
C SER A 265 5.53 -9.54 -12.06
N LEU A 266 6.01 -8.42 -12.58
CA LEU A 266 6.71 -8.33 -13.85
C LEU A 266 8.21 -8.21 -13.57
N LEU A 267 9.04 -8.85 -14.39
CA LEU A 267 10.47 -8.63 -14.45
C LEU A 267 10.76 -7.68 -15.61
N ILE A 268 11.48 -6.60 -15.36
CA ILE A 268 11.75 -5.52 -16.33
C ILE A 268 13.26 -5.41 -16.54
N ALA A 269 13.71 -5.45 -17.79
CA ALA A 269 15.09 -5.17 -18.18
C ALA A 269 15.33 -3.65 -18.23
N ARG A 270 16.14 -3.12 -17.30
CA ARG A 270 16.42 -1.68 -17.17
C ARG A 270 16.88 -1.01 -18.47
N PRO A 271 17.79 -1.60 -19.28
CA PRO A 271 18.30 -0.91 -20.46
C PRO A 271 17.30 -0.79 -21.62
N SER A 272 16.35 -1.73 -21.73
CA SER A 272 15.46 -1.83 -22.90
C SER A 272 13.99 -1.57 -22.58
N GLY A 273 13.61 -1.57 -21.30
CA GLY A 273 12.21 -1.53 -20.87
C GLY A 273 11.41 -2.79 -21.22
N LYS A 274 12.01 -3.83 -21.83
CA LYS A 274 11.33 -5.10 -22.07
C LYS A 274 10.95 -5.73 -20.74
N TYR A 275 9.74 -6.28 -20.68
CA TYR A 275 9.22 -6.91 -19.46
C TYR A 275 8.58 -8.26 -19.74
N PHE A 276 8.49 -9.08 -18.70
CA PHE A 276 8.02 -10.45 -18.75
C PHE A 276 7.37 -10.85 -17.41
N PRO A 277 6.33 -11.70 -17.36
CA PRO A 277 5.72 -12.07 -16.09
C PRO A 277 6.69 -12.94 -15.30
N LEU A 278 6.99 -12.55 -14.06
CA LEU A 278 8.02 -13.17 -13.23
C LEU A 278 7.70 -14.62 -12.87
N LEU A 279 6.44 -14.90 -12.54
CA LEU A 279 6.02 -16.20 -12.04
C LEU A 279 5.29 -17.00 -13.13
N PRO A 280 5.60 -18.31 -13.27
CA PRO A 280 4.84 -19.21 -14.12
C PRO A 280 3.35 -19.27 -13.74
N ASP A 281 2.50 -19.46 -14.75
CA ASP A 281 1.04 -19.54 -14.62
C ASP A 281 0.51 -20.97 -14.57
N ASP A 282 1.28 -21.91 -14.00
CA ASP A 282 0.95 -23.32 -13.98
C ASP A 282 0.88 -23.93 -12.56
N ARG A 283 -0.03 -24.89 -12.36
CA ARG A 283 -0.27 -25.55 -11.07
C ARG A 283 0.90 -26.42 -10.58
N LYS A 284 1.85 -26.82 -11.45
CA LYS A 284 3.05 -27.54 -11.01
C LYS A 284 4.03 -26.57 -10.35
N PHE A 285 4.13 -25.35 -10.88
CA PHE A 285 4.88 -24.28 -10.24
C PHE A 285 4.27 -23.89 -8.89
N ASP A 286 2.95 -23.78 -8.78
CA ASP A 286 2.30 -23.48 -7.48
C ASP A 286 2.75 -24.45 -6.38
N ARG A 287 2.70 -25.76 -6.64
CA ARG A 287 3.18 -26.78 -5.69
C ARG A 287 4.65 -26.61 -5.33
N LEU A 288 5.50 -26.36 -6.33
CA LEU A 288 6.93 -26.13 -6.11
C LEU A 288 7.18 -24.86 -5.28
N LEU A 289 6.44 -23.79 -5.54
CA LEU A 289 6.47 -22.57 -4.74
C LEU A 289 6.04 -22.86 -3.30
N GLY A 290 5.00 -23.68 -3.11
CA GLY A 290 4.57 -24.13 -1.78
C GLY A 290 5.66 -24.91 -1.05
N GLU A 291 6.39 -25.80 -1.72
CA GLU A 291 7.55 -26.49 -1.14
C GLU A 291 8.66 -25.51 -0.74
N VAL A 292 8.95 -24.52 -1.60
CA VAL A 292 9.94 -23.46 -1.31
C VAL A 292 9.53 -22.62 -0.11
N LEU A 293 8.30 -22.10 -0.09
CA LEU A 293 7.77 -21.27 0.99
C LEU A 293 7.75 -22.01 2.34
N ALA A 294 7.59 -23.34 2.35
CA ALA A 294 7.71 -24.13 3.57
C ALA A 294 9.13 -24.17 4.14
N LYS A 295 10.16 -23.91 3.31
CA LYS A 295 11.57 -23.91 3.71
C LYS A 295 12.13 -22.52 3.97
N ILE A 296 11.70 -21.52 3.20
CA ILE A 296 12.11 -20.11 3.39
C ILE A 296 11.14 -19.32 4.28
N GLY A 297 10.07 -19.95 4.75
CA GLY A 297 9.06 -19.31 5.59
C GLY A 297 9.68 -18.71 6.84
N GLY A 298 9.30 -17.47 7.17
CA GLY A 298 9.87 -16.73 8.29
C GLY A 298 11.25 -16.11 8.07
N LEU A 299 11.90 -16.34 6.92
CA LEU A 299 13.11 -15.58 6.57
C LEU A 299 12.74 -14.22 6.00
N SER A 300 13.16 -13.16 6.69
CA SER A 300 13.09 -11.81 6.14
C SER A 300 14.07 -11.68 4.97
N LEU A 301 13.52 -11.49 3.77
CA LEU A 301 14.25 -11.10 2.55
C LEU A 301 14.20 -9.58 2.32
N VAL A 302 13.76 -8.84 3.33
CA VAL A 302 13.73 -7.37 3.30
C VAL A 302 15.17 -6.90 3.18
N ASN A 303 15.42 -6.00 2.24
CA ASN A 303 16.72 -5.33 2.12
C ASN A 303 16.99 -4.58 3.42
N ASP A 304 17.81 -5.16 4.28
CA ASP A 304 18.48 -4.46 5.37
C ASP A 304 19.76 -3.82 4.84
N ASP A 305 20.19 -2.71 5.44
CA ASP A 305 21.46 -2.04 5.09
C ASP A 305 22.68 -2.97 5.26
N ALA A 306 22.49 -4.13 5.89
CA ALA A 306 23.49 -5.17 6.06
C ALA A 306 23.66 -6.08 4.82
N GLY A 307 22.81 -5.97 3.78
CA GLY A 307 22.95 -6.71 2.53
C GLY A 307 22.84 -8.25 2.68
N THR A 308 22.24 -8.71 3.78
CA THR A 308 22.18 -10.13 4.15
C THR A 308 21.12 -11.00 3.43
N PRO A 309 20.04 -10.48 2.81
CA PRO A 309 18.98 -11.31 2.22
C PRO A 309 19.46 -12.33 1.19
N ALA A 310 20.39 -11.94 0.31
CA ALA A 310 20.91 -12.83 -0.72
C ALA A 310 21.62 -14.05 -0.11
N TYR A 311 22.35 -13.87 0.99
CA TYR A 311 23.05 -14.94 1.69
C TYR A 311 22.09 -15.86 2.46
N ARG A 312 21.03 -15.30 3.08
CA ARG A 312 19.99 -16.11 3.73
C ARG A 312 19.28 -17.01 2.72
N LEU A 313 18.91 -16.44 1.56
CA LEU A 313 18.28 -17.20 0.48
C LEU A 313 19.23 -18.26 -0.10
N ALA A 314 20.48 -17.89 -0.37
CA ALA A 314 21.50 -18.83 -0.84
C ALA A 314 21.69 -19.98 0.16
N GLY A 315 21.79 -19.67 1.46
CA GLY A 315 21.92 -20.67 2.53
C GLY A 315 20.80 -21.71 2.51
N VAL A 316 19.55 -21.29 2.37
CA VAL A 316 18.42 -22.24 2.26
C VAL A 316 18.50 -23.08 0.99
N LEU A 317 18.85 -22.47 -0.15
CA LEU A 317 18.97 -23.21 -1.41
C LEU A 317 20.12 -24.22 -1.36
N PHE A 318 21.24 -23.90 -0.69
CA PHE A 318 22.34 -24.82 -0.44
C PHE A 318 21.95 -25.98 0.47
N GLN A 319 21.09 -25.75 1.47
CA GLN A 319 20.55 -26.82 2.33
C GLN A 319 19.53 -27.71 1.60
N HIS A 320 18.98 -27.24 0.48
CA HIS A 320 17.96 -27.94 -0.30
C HIS A 320 18.31 -28.01 -1.81
N PRO A 321 19.41 -28.68 -2.19
CA PRO A 321 19.94 -28.64 -3.55
C PRO A 321 18.96 -29.21 -4.59
N ILE A 322 18.20 -30.25 -4.25
CA ILE A 322 17.19 -30.84 -5.14
C ILE A 322 16.08 -29.82 -5.43
N LEU A 323 15.64 -29.09 -4.42
CA LEU A 323 14.61 -28.06 -4.55
C LEU A 323 15.11 -26.90 -5.40
N ALA A 324 16.35 -26.45 -5.17
CA ALA A 324 17.00 -25.42 -5.97
C ALA A 324 17.10 -25.82 -7.45
N ILE A 325 17.55 -27.04 -7.75
CA ILE A 325 17.63 -27.56 -9.13
C ILE A 325 16.23 -27.60 -9.76
N ARG A 326 15.21 -28.12 -9.06
CA ARG A 326 13.83 -28.14 -9.57
C ARG A 326 13.31 -26.74 -9.89
N LEU A 327 13.57 -25.77 -9.00
CA LEU A 327 13.20 -24.37 -9.20
C LEU A 327 13.88 -23.77 -10.44
N VAL A 328 15.20 -23.94 -10.56
CA VAL A 328 15.96 -23.44 -11.72
C VAL A 328 15.49 -24.07 -13.03
N LEU A 329 15.29 -25.39 -13.06
CA LEU A 329 14.81 -26.09 -14.27
C LEU A 329 13.40 -25.65 -14.66
N GLN A 330 12.49 -25.50 -13.71
CA GLN A 330 11.13 -25.04 -13.98
C GLN A 330 11.13 -23.58 -14.48
N MET A 331 11.93 -22.71 -13.88
CA MET A 331 12.09 -21.32 -14.32
C MET A 331 12.71 -21.24 -15.72
N LEU A 332 13.75 -22.02 -16.01
CA LEU A 332 14.37 -22.09 -17.33
C LEU A 332 13.37 -22.60 -18.38
N ARG A 333 12.59 -23.63 -18.05
CA ARG A 333 11.51 -24.15 -18.92
C ARG A 333 10.44 -23.08 -19.15
N TYR A 334 10.06 -22.33 -18.13
CA TYR A 334 9.08 -21.26 -18.26
C TYR A 334 9.57 -20.14 -19.19
N VAL A 335 10.78 -19.63 -18.95
CA VAL A 335 11.42 -18.58 -19.76
C VAL A 335 11.57 -19.02 -21.22
N THR A 336 11.99 -20.26 -21.46
CA THR A 336 12.16 -20.81 -22.83
C THR A 336 10.83 -21.08 -23.53
N SER A 337 9.87 -21.71 -22.85
CA SER A 337 8.56 -22.05 -23.44
C SER A 337 7.71 -20.82 -23.79
N ARG A 338 7.86 -19.72 -23.04
CA ARG A 338 7.16 -18.45 -23.28
C ARG A 338 7.92 -17.49 -24.19
N LYS A 339 9.05 -17.93 -24.77
CA LYS A 339 9.91 -17.10 -25.63
C LYS A 339 10.21 -15.74 -24.99
N ALA A 340 10.64 -15.75 -23.72
CA ALA A 340 11.03 -14.52 -23.04
C ALA A 340 12.05 -13.73 -23.89
N PRO A 341 11.96 -12.39 -23.94
CA PRO A 341 12.90 -11.57 -24.69
C PRO A 341 14.35 -11.87 -24.28
N ARG A 342 15.26 -11.99 -25.24
CA ARG A 342 16.69 -12.29 -24.96
C ARG A 342 17.31 -11.26 -24.03
N GLU A 343 16.82 -10.02 -24.12
CA GLU A 343 17.21 -8.86 -23.31
C GLU A 343 16.92 -9.08 -21.82
N ILE A 344 15.86 -9.82 -21.47
CA ILE A 344 15.56 -10.17 -20.07
C ILE A 344 16.68 -11.04 -19.51
N PHE A 345 17.09 -12.07 -20.25
CA PHE A 345 18.16 -12.97 -19.81
C PHE A 345 19.51 -12.25 -19.71
N GLN A 346 19.87 -11.47 -20.73
CA GLN A 346 21.10 -10.68 -20.74
C GLN A 346 21.14 -9.68 -19.57
N SER A 347 20.02 -9.02 -19.30
CA SER A 347 19.92 -8.08 -18.19
C SER A 347 19.94 -8.79 -16.84
N LEU A 348 19.33 -9.98 -16.72
CA LEU A 348 19.34 -10.77 -15.49
C LEU A 348 20.77 -11.17 -15.10
N VAL A 349 21.56 -11.69 -16.05
CA VAL A 349 22.98 -12.06 -15.83
C VAL A 349 23.83 -10.84 -15.42
N ARG A 350 23.48 -9.65 -15.91
CA ARG A 350 24.16 -8.38 -15.59
C ARG A 350 23.64 -7.70 -14.32
N GLY A 351 22.65 -8.27 -13.64
CA GLY A 351 21.97 -7.59 -12.51
C GLY A 351 21.24 -6.31 -12.91
N GLN A 352 20.86 -6.17 -14.18
CA GLN A 352 20.20 -5.01 -14.77
C GLN A 352 18.68 -5.19 -14.88
N VAL A 353 18.08 -5.96 -13.98
CA VAL A 353 16.63 -6.18 -13.92
C VAL A 353 16.04 -5.64 -12.63
N HIS A 354 14.74 -5.33 -12.67
CA HIS A 354 13.95 -4.97 -11.50
C HIS A 354 12.53 -5.53 -11.62
N THR A 355 11.79 -5.56 -10.51
CA THR A 355 10.42 -6.13 -10.47
C THR A 355 9.35 -5.05 -10.38
N LEU A 356 8.25 -5.15 -11.12
CA LEU A 356 7.08 -4.29 -10.92
C LEU A 356 5.90 -5.14 -10.48
N GLY A 357 5.37 -4.85 -9.29
CA GLY A 357 4.12 -5.42 -8.82
C GLY A 357 2.93 -4.70 -9.44
N VAL A 358 2.01 -5.45 -10.04
CA VAL A 358 0.72 -4.91 -10.49
C VAL A 358 -0.37 -5.77 -9.89
N GLY A 359 -1.29 -5.13 -9.20
CA GLY A 359 -2.32 -5.85 -8.48
C GLY A 359 -3.56 -5.02 -8.20
N MET A 360 -4.52 -5.68 -7.58
CA MET A 360 -5.71 -5.03 -7.08
C MET A 360 -5.99 -5.40 -5.64
N HIS A 361 -6.62 -4.47 -4.93
CA HIS A 361 -7.12 -4.67 -3.59
C HIS A 361 -8.61 -4.31 -3.53
N ASN A 362 -9.45 -5.32 -3.32
CA ASN A 362 -10.90 -5.22 -3.32
C ASN A 362 -11.44 -5.20 -1.89
N PHE A 363 -11.69 -3.99 -1.39
CA PHE A 363 -12.33 -3.77 -0.10
C PHE A 363 -13.81 -4.19 -0.14
N MET A 364 -14.40 -4.38 1.04
CA MET A 364 -15.83 -4.66 1.19
C MET A 364 -16.59 -3.38 1.50
N ASP A 365 -17.83 -3.33 1.02
CA ASP A 365 -18.78 -2.28 1.40
C ASP A 365 -19.12 -2.40 2.89
N ALA A 366 -19.47 -1.28 3.53
CA ALA A 366 -19.86 -1.27 4.94
C ALA A 366 -21.04 -2.24 5.21
N LYS A 367 -22.01 -2.30 4.30
CA LYS A 367 -23.16 -3.22 4.41
C LYS A 367 -22.78 -4.69 4.31
N GLN A 368 -21.78 -5.02 3.49
CA GLN A 368 -21.27 -6.39 3.40
C GLN A 368 -20.57 -6.80 4.68
N VAL A 369 -19.72 -5.93 5.22
CA VAL A 369 -18.98 -6.18 6.48
C VAL A 369 -19.93 -6.42 7.66
N ALA A 370 -21.07 -5.71 7.70
CA ALA A 370 -22.08 -5.89 8.75
C ALA A 370 -22.72 -7.30 8.77
N LEU A 371 -22.57 -8.09 7.70
CA LEU A 371 -23.07 -9.47 7.62
C LEU A 371 -22.04 -10.53 8.04
N ALA A 372 -20.89 -10.12 8.59
CA ALA A 372 -19.80 -11.05 8.92
C ALA A 372 -20.20 -12.18 9.89
N ASP A 373 -21.16 -11.95 10.78
CA ASP A 373 -21.60 -12.97 11.75
C ASP A 373 -22.50 -14.03 11.12
N THR A 374 -23.12 -13.73 9.98
CA THR A 374 -24.10 -14.59 9.31
C THR A 374 -23.65 -15.11 7.95
N ASP A 375 -22.66 -14.47 7.32
CA ASP A 375 -22.07 -14.88 6.05
C ASP A 375 -20.64 -15.42 6.24
N PRO A 376 -20.42 -16.74 6.05
CA PRO A 376 -19.11 -17.36 6.25
C PRO A 376 -18.05 -16.88 5.27
N VAL A 377 -18.43 -16.42 4.07
CA VAL A 377 -17.47 -15.90 3.07
C VAL A 377 -16.97 -14.53 3.51
N ILE A 378 -17.87 -13.65 3.98
CA ILE A 378 -17.48 -12.35 4.54
C ILE A 378 -16.58 -12.56 5.76
N LYS A 379 -16.95 -13.48 6.65
CA LYS A 379 -16.11 -13.85 7.79
C LYS A 379 -14.71 -14.32 7.35
N ALA A 380 -14.63 -15.21 6.36
CA ALA A 380 -13.36 -15.71 5.85
C ALA A 380 -12.49 -14.58 5.25
N ARG A 381 -13.10 -13.60 4.56
CA ARG A 381 -12.41 -12.41 4.04
C ARG A 381 -11.81 -11.56 5.16
N LEU A 382 -12.55 -11.32 6.25
CA LEU A 382 -12.08 -10.55 7.40
C LEU A 382 -11.00 -11.30 8.19
N ASP A 383 -11.22 -12.58 8.48
CA ASP A 383 -10.28 -13.41 9.24
C ASP A 383 -8.93 -13.52 8.50
N SER A 384 -8.98 -13.55 7.16
CA SER A 384 -7.81 -13.66 6.26
C SER A 384 -7.31 -12.31 5.74
N CYS A 385 -7.78 -11.19 6.30
CA CYS A 385 -7.38 -9.87 5.85
C CYS A 385 -5.88 -9.67 6.10
N VAL A 386 -5.13 -9.31 5.05
CA VAL A 386 -3.69 -9.01 5.12
C VAL A 386 -3.39 -7.58 5.57
N PHE A 387 -4.41 -6.74 5.71
CA PHE A 387 -4.30 -5.36 6.18
C PHE A 387 -5.01 -5.23 7.53
N LYS A 388 -4.26 -5.35 8.63
CA LYS A 388 -4.80 -5.31 10.00
C LYS A 388 -4.02 -4.29 10.83
N GLY A 389 -4.73 -3.34 11.43
CA GLY A 389 -4.15 -2.28 12.24
C GLY A 389 -4.41 -2.53 13.72
N ALA A 390 -3.46 -2.15 14.56
CA ALA A 390 -3.65 -2.18 15.99
C ALA A 390 -4.60 -1.07 16.45
N VAL A 391 -5.70 -1.44 17.10
CA VAL A 391 -6.69 -0.54 17.69
C VAL A 391 -6.78 -0.81 19.19
N LYS A 392 -6.79 0.24 20.00
CA LYS A 392 -6.89 0.10 21.46
C LYS A 392 -8.36 0.15 21.88
N ARG A 393 -8.86 -0.91 22.51
CA ARG A 393 -10.21 -1.04 23.07
C ARG A 393 -10.11 -1.47 24.52
N ASN A 394 -10.76 -0.74 25.42
CA ASN A 394 -10.76 -1.03 26.86
C ASN A 394 -9.34 -1.25 27.43
N GLY A 395 -8.37 -0.46 26.97
CA GLY A 395 -6.96 -0.56 27.38
C GLY A 395 -6.15 -1.68 26.72
N GLN A 396 -6.78 -2.57 25.94
CA GLN A 396 -6.11 -3.67 25.24
C GLN A 396 -5.98 -3.38 23.74
N TRP A 397 -4.87 -3.83 23.15
CA TRP A 397 -4.65 -3.72 21.72
C TRP A 397 -5.27 -4.93 21.00
N GLU A 398 -6.00 -4.67 19.93
CA GLU A 398 -6.60 -5.67 19.05
C GLU A 398 -6.17 -5.42 17.61
N ALA A 399 -5.99 -6.48 16.82
CA ALA A 399 -5.67 -6.39 15.40
C ALA A 399 -6.97 -6.38 14.58
N ILE A 400 -7.35 -5.21 14.05
CA ILE A 400 -8.63 -5.01 13.36
C ILE A 400 -8.42 -4.98 11.83
N PRO A 401 -9.15 -5.79 11.04
CA PRO A 401 -9.13 -5.72 9.57
C PRO A 401 -9.54 -4.34 9.04
N MET A 402 -8.90 -3.88 7.96
CA MET A 402 -9.20 -2.58 7.34
C MET A 402 -10.69 -2.42 6.95
N CYS A 403 -11.35 -3.47 6.46
CA CYS A 403 -12.78 -3.40 6.13
C CYS A 403 -13.65 -3.18 7.38
N SER A 404 -13.29 -3.77 8.52
CA SER A 404 -13.97 -3.53 9.81
C SER A 404 -13.69 -2.13 10.36
N MET A 405 -12.52 -1.57 10.07
CA MET A 405 -12.23 -0.15 10.36
C MET A 405 -13.18 0.77 9.60
N ASN A 406 -13.31 0.55 8.29
CA ASN A 406 -14.09 1.41 7.40
C ASN A 406 -15.61 1.33 7.62
N GLN A 407 -16.11 0.28 8.28
CA GLN A 407 -17.53 0.11 8.55
C GLN A 407 -18.01 0.80 9.84
N GLN A 408 -17.32 0.64 10.99
CA GLN A 408 -17.77 1.24 12.26
C GLN A 408 -16.65 1.79 13.16
N THR A 409 -15.45 1.21 13.10
CA THR A 409 -14.43 1.47 14.13
C THR A 409 -13.84 2.88 14.07
N TRP A 410 -13.89 3.57 12.93
CA TRP A 410 -13.44 4.97 12.84
C TRP A 410 -14.22 5.88 13.78
N VAL A 411 -15.53 5.68 13.94
CA VAL A 411 -16.36 6.53 14.81
C VAL A 411 -15.92 6.39 16.27
N GLU A 412 -15.78 5.15 16.75
CA GLU A 412 -15.31 4.85 18.11
C GLU A 412 -13.95 5.51 18.42
N VAL A 413 -13.00 5.40 17.50
CA VAL A 413 -11.65 5.97 17.65
C VAL A 413 -11.71 7.51 17.67
N TYR A 414 -12.56 8.10 16.83
CA TYR A 414 -12.65 9.54 16.67
C TYR A 414 -13.32 10.23 17.86
N ASP A 415 -14.37 9.63 18.39
CA ASP A 415 -15.05 10.14 19.59
C ASP A 415 -14.09 10.15 20.79
N GLY A 416 -13.27 9.11 20.95
CA GLY A 416 -12.25 9.06 22.00
C GLY A 416 -11.19 10.17 21.87
N ARG A 417 -10.78 10.54 20.65
CA ARG A 417 -9.81 11.62 20.42
C ARG A 417 -10.37 13.00 20.68
N LEU A 418 -11.64 13.22 20.36
CA LEU A 418 -12.32 14.49 20.63
C LEU A 418 -12.48 14.76 22.13
N GLN A 419 -12.47 13.71 22.95
CA GLN A 419 -12.56 13.80 24.41
C GLN A 419 -11.18 13.94 25.10
N ASP A 420 -10.07 13.81 24.37
CA ASP A 420 -8.71 13.88 24.91
C ASP A 420 -8.24 15.35 25.01
N LEU A 421 -8.39 15.94 26.20
CA LEU A 421 -7.98 17.32 26.48
C LEU A 421 -6.47 17.58 26.31
N ALA A 422 -5.62 16.56 26.49
CA ALA A 422 -4.18 16.73 26.28
C ALA A 422 -3.88 16.85 24.79
N LEU A 423 -4.60 16.06 23.97
CA LEU A 423 -4.46 16.08 22.53
C LEU A 423 -4.94 17.39 21.89
N LEU A 424 -6.04 17.94 22.40
CA LEU A 424 -6.61 19.21 21.94
C LEU A 424 -5.70 20.42 22.18
N LYS A 425 -4.74 20.33 23.11
CA LYS A 425 -3.75 21.38 23.39
C LYS A 425 -2.53 21.35 22.46
N GLN A 426 -2.34 20.26 21.71
CA GLN A 426 -1.22 20.15 20.77
C GLN A 426 -1.50 20.98 19.52
N PRO A 427 -0.46 21.36 18.75
CA PRO A 427 -0.66 22.00 17.45
C PRO A 427 -1.54 21.12 16.53
N GLN A 428 -2.63 21.71 16.02
CA GLN A 428 -3.57 21.08 15.09
C GLN A 428 -3.67 21.93 13.83
N VAL A 429 -4.14 21.34 12.72
CA VAL A 429 -4.32 22.08 11.46
C VAL A 429 -5.44 23.13 11.58
N TYR A 430 -6.48 22.81 12.33
CA TYR A 430 -7.55 23.74 12.69
C TYR A 430 -7.62 23.87 14.21
N ALA A 431 -7.96 25.05 14.72
CA ALA A 431 -8.30 25.20 16.13
C ALA A 431 -9.50 24.29 16.43
N PRO A 432 -9.44 23.47 17.50
CA PRO A 432 -10.58 22.64 17.86
C PRO A 432 -11.78 23.54 18.17
N VAL A 433 -12.95 23.18 17.63
CA VAL A 433 -14.21 23.80 18.03
C VAL A 433 -14.50 23.29 19.44
N VAL A 434 -14.00 24.00 20.45
CA VAL A 434 -14.50 23.84 21.81
C VAL A 434 -15.85 24.55 21.81
N GLU A 435 -16.95 23.80 21.82
CA GLU A 435 -18.23 24.37 22.21
C GLU A 435 -18.04 24.91 23.63
N SER A 436 -17.86 26.23 23.75
CA SER A 436 -17.91 26.89 25.04
C SER A 436 -19.29 26.61 25.62
N GLU A 437 -19.35 26.07 26.84
CA GLU A 437 -20.59 26.01 27.61
C GLU A 437 -21.33 27.34 27.48
N PRO A 438 -22.64 27.35 27.18
CA PRO A 438 -23.39 28.59 27.19
C PRO A 438 -23.27 29.16 28.60
N ALA A 439 -22.64 30.32 28.71
CA ALA A 439 -22.59 31.08 29.95
C ALA A 439 -24.04 31.23 30.44
N LEU A 440 -24.34 30.57 31.56
CA LEU A 440 -25.61 30.76 32.24
C LEU A 440 -25.79 32.26 32.47
N PRO A 441 -26.94 32.86 32.07
CA PRO A 441 -27.19 34.26 32.39
C PRO A 441 -27.21 34.38 33.91
N VAL A 442 -26.30 35.23 34.41
CA VAL A 442 -26.34 35.67 35.81
C VAL A 442 -27.66 36.41 36.00
N LEU A 443 -28.52 35.86 36.86
CA LEU A 443 -29.76 36.47 37.32
C LEU A 443 -29.50 37.52 38.40
#